data_AF-A0AAV0MSE8-F1
#
_entry.id   AF-A0AAV0MSE8-F1
#
_cell.length_a   1.000
_cell.length_b   1.000
_cell.length_c   1.000
_cell.angle_alpha   90.00
_cell.angle_beta   90.00
_cell.angle_gamma   90.00
#
_symmetry.space_group_name_H-M   'P 1'
#
loop_
_entity.id
_entity.type
_entity.pdbx_description
1 polymer ?
#
loop_
_entity_poly.entity_id
_entity_poly.type
_entity_poly.pdbx_seq_one_letter_code
_entity_poly.pdbx_strand_id
1 'polypeptide(L)'
;GRNPEEVVKRAREETGEAESGDAGRIDDVWKKEKRKKDAGAPGTEGVVRLGTMEFTNSREMFQTVKGWMTGSYLNFPVVNRIVPSLLDLVKKGHPEPHKMIGCGVDSFRVRNDTMCSHFRTFFIVRKDDSTADFCFRTCVNNILPLPENLKDQGGGVVAKHAHLMLLDLLKKGDPESEKKIGSSGVESFQVRIHPAYDSDLRSFYFVRGDGSMEDFCFIKCVDHIFPLTEKFKEQCVGPCSCHHEEDGEGGVTLGWLKFQSSTQMFSYFGSLNQFCPYESPITDPVSQTVVLALLKKGDPEWEKKVGSGGGLQSVRIQMPTVGSYPAYFVVRNDGSMVPFCFWTCIDNLIPLPKDYKNRCAGAGAGLKSFQMSYTWG
;
A
#
# COMPACT_ATOMS: atom_id res chain seq x y z
N GLY A 1 80.80 6.34 -54.76
CA GLY A 1 80.74 7.82 -54.82
C GLY A 1 80.54 8.36 -53.42
N ARG A 2 81.35 9.36 -53.04
CA ARG A 2 81.27 10.34 -51.93
C ARG A 2 80.73 9.91 -50.54
N ASN A 3 81.69 9.84 -49.60
CA ASN A 3 81.83 10.40 -48.23
C ASN A 3 80.73 11.34 -47.62
N PRO A 4 80.77 11.71 -46.32
CA PRO A 4 80.16 11.04 -45.15
C PRO A 4 79.42 12.08 -44.23
N GLU A 5 79.37 11.82 -42.91
CA GLU A 5 78.96 12.68 -41.76
C GLU A 5 77.47 12.62 -41.36
N GLU A 6 77.11 12.11 -40.17
CA GLU A 6 77.23 12.65 -38.79
C GLU A 6 76.03 13.55 -38.39
N VAL A 7 75.66 13.46 -37.11
CA VAL A 7 75.04 14.51 -36.29
C VAL A 7 73.48 14.65 -36.27
N VAL A 8 72.90 14.15 -35.15
CA VAL A 8 72.14 14.93 -34.13
C VAL A 8 70.61 15.16 -34.24
N LYS A 9 69.95 14.73 -33.15
CA LYS A 9 68.85 15.31 -32.34
C LYS A 9 67.46 15.65 -32.92
N ARG A 10 66.53 15.52 -31.96
CA ARG A 10 65.24 16.19 -31.71
C ARG A 10 64.06 15.54 -32.45
N ALA A 11 63.19 14.86 -31.72
CA ALA A 11 62.11 15.41 -30.89
C ALA A 11 60.99 15.97 -31.76
N ARG A 12 59.77 15.44 -31.56
CA ARG A 12 58.53 16.19 -31.28
C ARG A 12 57.30 15.28 -31.46
N GLU A 13 56.42 15.33 -30.45
CA GLU A 13 54.93 15.30 -30.42
C GLU A 13 54.22 14.60 -31.60
N GLU A 14 53.13 13.84 -31.45
CA GLU A 14 52.02 13.94 -30.52
C GLU A 14 51.04 12.76 -30.76
N THR A 15 50.11 12.58 -29.82
CA THR A 15 48.76 11.97 -29.98
C THR A 15 48.60 10.48 -30.27
N GLY A 16 47.83 9.80 -29.40
CA GLY A 16 47.15 8.55 -29.74
C GLY A 16 46.75 7.68 -28.55
N GLU A 17 45.66 8.08 -27.88
CA GLU A 17 44.57 7.25 -27.33
C GLU A 17 44.79 6.10 -26.32
N ALA A 18 43.72 5.93 -25.54
CA ALA A 18 43.21 4.73 -24.89
C ALA A 18 43.70 4.36 -23.47
N GLU A 19 42.88 4.81 -22.52
CA GLU A 19 42.21 4.00 -21.47
C GLU A 19 43.03 3.04 -20.60
N SER A 20 43.06 3.36 -19.31
CA SER A 20 42.36 2.64 -18.23
C SER A 20 43.23 2.58 -16.97
N GLY A 21 42.66 3.00 -15.83
CA GLY A 21 43.33 2.85 -14.55
C GLY A 21 42.94 3.86 -13.49
N ASP A 22 41.96 3.46 -12.71
CA ASP A 22 41.94 3.57 -11.25
C ASP A 22 41.35 4.82 -10.57
N ALA A 23 40.44 4.49 -9.67
CA ALA A 23 39.50 5.34 -8.99
C ALA A 23 40.11 5.84 -7.68
N GLY A 24 40.24 7.17 -7.55
CA GLY A 24 40.65 7.77 -6.30
C GLY A 24 40.59 9.28 -6.31
N ARG A 25 39.38 9.88 -6.39
CA ARG A 25 39.20 11.31 -6.04
C ARG A 25 37.76 11.83 -5.96
N ILE A 26 36.88 11.26 -5.13
CA ILE A 26 35.60 11.92 -4.78
C ILE A 26 35.27 11.75 -3.29
N ASP A 27 36.24 12.00 -2.40
CA ASP A 27 35.98 12.02 -0.93
C ASP A 27 36.28 13.35 -0.25
N ASP A 28 36.86 14.33 -0.96
CA ASP A 28 37.33 15.57 -0.33
C ASP A 28 36.42 16.80 -0.49
N VAL A 29 35.31 16.70 -1.23
CA VAL A 29 34.42 17.86 -1.49
C VAL A 29 33.23 17.94 -0.52
N TRP A 30 32.75 16.83 0.04
CA TRP A 30 31.56 16.82 0.91
C TRP A 30 31.83 17.16 2.39
N LYS A 31 33.10 17.37 2.77
CA LYS A 31 33.50 17.59 4.18
C LYS A 31 33.54 19.06 4.63
N LYS A 32 33.26 20.03 3.75
CA LYS A 32 33.44 21.47 4.06
C LYS A 32 32.18 22.32 4.23
N GLU A 33 30.97 21.80 4.03
CA GLU A 33 29.71 22.53 4.32
C GLU A 33 29.10 22.22 5.68
N LYS A 34 29.85 21.61 6.62
CA LYS A 34 29.39 21.31 7.99
C LYS A 34 29.95 22.24 9.07
N ARG A 35 30.26 23.49 8.75
CA ARG A 35 30.73 24.48 9.74
C ARG A 35 30.21 25.88 9.43
N LYS A 36 29.02 26.21 9.96
CA LYS A 36 28.72 27.46 10.70
C LYS A 36 27.25 27.48 11.16
N LYS A 37 27.06 27.84 12.44
CA LYS A 37 25.83 27.86 13.27
C LYS A 37 25.39 26.45 13.73
N ASP A 38 25.44 26.06 15.00
CA ASP A 38 25.30 26.83 16.24
C ASP A 38 26.31 26.39 17.31
N ALA A 39 26.87 27.40 17.99
CA ALA A 39 27.69 27.23 19.18
C ALA A 39 26.79 27.36 20.42
N GLY A 40 26.69 26.27 21.17
CA GLY A 40 26.13 26.22 22.51
C GLY A 40 26.37 24.82 23.09
N ALA A 41 27.22 24.71 24.11
CA ALA A 41 27.50 23.48 24.85
C ALA A 41 27.34 23.77 26.36
N PRO A 42 27.17 22.76 27.22
CA PRO A 42 26.46 21.48 27.07
C PRO A 42 25.37 21.32 28.16
N GLY A 43 24.14 21.09 27.75
CA GLY A 43 23.09 20.50 28.59
C GLY A 43 22.58 19.26 27.87
N THR A 44 22.37 18.15 28.58
CA THR A 44 21.86 16.88 28.06
C THR A 44 20.38 16.95 27.69
N GLU A 45 20.00 17.93 26.87
CA GLU A 45 18.68 18.06 26.24
C GLU A 45 18.89 17.98 24.73
N GLY A 46 18.57 16.84 24.13
CA GLY A 46 18.65 16.68 22.67
C GLY A 46 18.89 15.26 22.15
N VAL A 47 19.34 14.34 23.01
CA VAL A 47 19.55 12.94 22.61
C VAL A 47 18.37 12.08 23.07
N VAL A 48 17.65 11.51 22.11
CA VAL A 48 16.57 10.55 22.38
C VAL A 48 17.06 9.14 22.17
N ARG A 49 16.84 8.27 23.15
CA ARG A 49 17.16 6.84 23.06
C ARG A 49 15.93 6.01 22.72
N LEU A 50 16.02 5.10 21.74
CA LEU A 50 15.02 4.06 21.48
C LEU A 50 15.71 2.70 21.46
N GLY A 51 15.49 1.86 22.48
CA GLY A 51 16.25 0.63 22.68
C GLY A 51 17.75 0.94 22.85
N THR A 52 18.59 0.35 22.00
CA THR A 52 20.05 0.59 22.01
C THR A 52 20.50 1.72 21.08
N MET A 53 19.56 2.45 20.45
CA MET A 53 19.87 3.50 19.49
C MET A 53 19.68 4.89 20.10
N GLU A 54 20.52 5.82 19.68
CA GLU A 54 20.48 7.23 20.11
C GLU A 54 20.28 8.11 18.89
N PHE A 55 19.43 9.12 19.03
CA PHE A 55 19.08 10.04 17.97
C PHE A 55 19.30 11.45 18.45
N THR A 56 20.01 12.24 17.64
CA THR A 56 20.29 13.66 17.92
C THR A 56 19.28 14.60 17.28
N ASN A 57 18.47 14.10 16.35
CA ASN A 57 17.49 14.88 15.59
C ASN A 57 16.35 14.01 15.06
N SER A 58 15.20 14.64 14.78
CA SER A 58 13.98 13.96 14.32
C SER A 58 14.10 13.34 12.93
N ARG A 59 14.91 13.94 12.03
CA ARG A 59 15.10 13.43 10.67
C ARG A 59 15.84 12.10 10.66
N GLU A 60 16.90 11.98 11.45
CA GLU A 60 17.66 10.74 11.64
C GLU A 60 16.74 9.65 12.19
N MET A 61 16.01 9.94 13.27
CA MET A 61 15.04 9.00 13.87
C MET A 61 13.99 8.56 12.84
N PHE A 62 13.39 9.50 12.12
CA PHE A 62 12.38 9.21 11.10
C PHE A 62 12.93 8.31 9.99
N GLN A 63 14.11 8.62 9.46
CA GLN A 63 14.72 7.84 8.38
C GLN A 63 15.10 6.43 8.83
N THR A 64 15.63 6.28 10.05
CA THR A 64 15.97 4.98 10.62
C THR A 64 14.72 4.12 10.82
N VAL A 65 13.67 4.66 11.44
CA VAL A 65 12.41 3.92 11.66
C VAL A 65 11.73 3.59 10.33
N LYS A 66 11.72 4.52 9.37
CA LYS A 66 11.23 4.27 8.01
C LYS A 66 12.03 3.16 7.32
N GLY A 67 13.36 3.15 7.50
CA GLY A 67 14.26 2.12 6.97
C GLY A 67 13.91 0.72 7.49
N TRP A 68 13.64 0.59 8.80
CA TRP A 68 13.17 -0.67 9.39
C TRP A 68 11.87 -1.16 8.74
N MET A 69 10.94 -0.24 8.52
CA MET A 69 9.65 -0.56 7.90
C MET A 69 9.81 -1.02 6.45
N THR A 70 10.63 -0.31 5.66
CA THR A 70 10.88 -0.65 4.25
C THR A 70 11.76 -1.89 4.08
N GLY A 71 12.63 -2.19 5.04
CA GLY A 71 13.50 -3.35 5.02
C GLY A 71 12.86 -4.64 5.56
N SER A 72 11.72 -4.54 6.26
CA SER A 72 11.02 -5.71 6.80
C SER A 72 10.14 -6.39 5.76
N TYR A 73 10.03 -7.73 5.86
CA TYR A 73 9.10 -8.51 5.06
C TYR A 73 7.65 -8.32 5.54
N LEU A 74 6.70 -8.27 4.60
CA LEU A 74 5.29 -8.08 4.90
C LEU A 74 4.71 -9.28 5.65
N ASN A 75 3.91 -9.01 6.69
CA ASN A 75 3.23 -10.00 7.54
C ASN A 75 4.15 -10.90 8.37
N PHE A 76 5.47 -10.74 8.29
CA PHE A 76 6.43 -11.43 9.14
C PHE A 76 6.77 -10.62 10.39
N PRO A 77 7.09 -11.29 11.52
CA PRO A 77 7.67 -10.63 12.68
C PRO A 77 8.92 -9.85 12.29
N VAL A 78 8.99 -8.62 12.75
CA VAL A 78 10.14 -7.76 12.63
C VAL A 78 11.30 -8.32 13.45
N VAL A 79 12.54 -8.17 12.97
CA VAL A 79 13.75 -8.70 13.61
C VAL A 79 13.83 -8.29 15.09
N ASN A 80 14.06 -9.27 15.98
CA ASN A 80 14.07 -9.08 17.44
C ASN A 80 14.96 -7.94 17.94
N ARG A 81 16.06 -7.64 17.23
CA ARG A 81 16.97 -6.54 17.59
C ARG A 81 16.30 -5.17 17.60
N ILE A 82 15.30 -4.94 16.76
CA ILE A 82 14.63 -3.61 16.65
C ILE A 82 13.31 -3.53 17.44
N VAL A 83 12.82 -4.66 17.96
CA VAL A 83 11.60 -4.71 18.79
C VAL A 83 11.69 -3.79 20.02
N PRO A 84 12.80 -3.74 20.79
CA PRO A 84 12.90 -2.81 21.93
C PRO A 84 12.80 -1.34 21.50
N SER A 85 13.39 -0.99 20.35
CA SER A 85 13.34 0.37 19.82
C SER A 85 11.92 0.76 19.35
N LEU A 86 11.19 -0.16 18.72
CA LEU A 86 9.79 0.06 18.34
C LEU A 86 8.87 0.16 19.56
N LEU A 87 9.11 -0.66 20.60
CA LEU A 87 8.36 -0.57 21.85
C LEU A 87 8.59 0.78 22.55
N ASP A 88 9.84 1.24 22.61
CA ASP A 88 10.16 2.56 23.15
C ASP A 88 9.54 3.69 22.33
N LEU A 89 9.50 3.54 20.99
CA LEU A 89 8.88 4.52 20.10
C LEU A 89 7.38 4.67 20.43
N VAL A 90 6.67 3.55 20.60
CA VAL A 90 5.25 3.57 20.98
C VAL A 90 5.07 4.16 22.38
N LYS A 91 5.86 3.73 23.36
CA LYS A 91 5.75 4.20 24.75
C LYS A 91 5.96 5.71 24.90
N LYS A 92 6.89 6.28 24.13
CA LYS A 92 7.28 7.69 24.23
C LYS A 92 6.48 8.58 23.29
N GLY A 93 6.05 8.06 22.14
CA GLY A 93 5.46 8.85 21.07
C GLY A 93 3.96 8.70 20.89
N HIS A 94 3.34 7.60 21.35
CA HIS A 94 1.91 7.43 21.21
C HIS A 94 1.16 8.12 22.36
N PRO A 95 0.02 8.80 22.14
CA PRO A 95 -0.74 9.46 23.22
C PRO A 95 -1.37 8.45 24.20
N GLU A 96 -1.78 7.28 23.70
CA GLU A 96 -2.37 6.20 24.50
C GLU A 96 -1.50 4.92 24.44
N PRO A 97 -0.26 4.91 24.97
CA PRO A 97 0.67 3.79 24.74
C PRO A 97 0.20 2.50 25.42
N HIS A 98 -0.44 2.61 26.58
CA HIS A 98 -1.01 1.49 27.32
C HIS A 98 -2.11 0.78 26.53
N LYS A 99 -2.93 1.51 25.78
CA LYS A 99 -3.98 0.96 24.90
C LYS A 99 -3.36 0.24 23.70
N MET A 100 -2.30 0.78 23.12
CA MET A 100 -1.61 0.12 22.01
C MET A 100 -0.92 -1.18 22.46
N ILE A 101 -0.25 -1.15 23.60
CA ILE A 101 0.48 -2.29 24.16
C ILE A 101 -0.46 -3.36 24.73
N GLY A 102 -1.57 -2.95 25.35
CA GLY A 102 -2.56 -3.85 25.95
C GLY A 102 -1.96 -4.83 26.96
N CYS A 103 -2.23 -6.13 26.79
CA CYS A 103 -1.71 -7.22 27.62
C CYS A 103 -0.21 -7.51 27.42
N GLY A 104 0.48 -6.73 26.59
CA GLY A 104 1.89 -6.87 26.25
C GLY A 104 2.09 -7.19 24.78
N VAL A 105 3.26 -6.83 24.26
CA VAL A 105 3.65 -7.09 22.87
C VAL A 105 4.20 -8.51 22.76
N ASP A 106 3.65 -9.28 21.83
CA ASP A 106 4.23 -10.53 21.33
C ASP A 106 5.28 -10.22 20.26
N SER A 107 4.85 -9.51 19.20
CA SER A 107 5.71 -9.16 18.07
C SER A 107 5.29 -7.85 17.41
N PHE A 108 6.21 -7.23 16.67
CA PHE A 108 5.85 -6.21 15.68
C PHE A 108 5.82 -6.84 14.30
N ARG A 109 4.90 -6.43 13.44
CA ARG A 109 4.83 -6.85 12.04
C ARG A 109 4.71 -5.62 11.14
N VAL A 110 5.23 -5.71 9.92
CA VAL A 110 4.96 -4.71 8.90
C VAL A 110 3.87 -5.25 8.00
N ARG A 111 2.78 -4.50 7.81
CA ARG A 111 1.74 -4.83 6.83
C ARG A 111 1.54 -3.64 5.91
N ASN A 112 0.88 -3.88 4.78
CA ASN A 112 0.36 -2.76 4.00
C ASN A 112 -0.79 -2.14 4.80
N ASP A 113 -0.84 -0.82 4.81
CA ASP A 113 -1.98 -0.08 5.33
C ASP A 113 -3.22 -0.51 4.56
N THR A 114 -4.24 -0.95 5.30
CA THR A 114 -5.53 -1.40 4.76
C THR A 114 -6.22 -0.34 3.89
N MET A 115 -5.88 0.94 4.10
CA MET A 115 -6.46 2.09 3.39
C MET A 115 -5.61 2.58 2.22
N CYS A 116 -4.34 2.18 2.14
CA CYS A 116 -3.44 2.63 1.09
C CYS A 116 -2.37 1.56 0.82
N SER A 117 -2.67 0.64 -0.09
CA SER A 117 -1.91 -0.59 -0.37
C SER A 117 -0.45 -0.41 -0.78
N HIS A 118 -0.01 0.82 -1.02
CA HIS A 118 1.39 1.19 -1.31
C HIS A 118 2.18 1.66 -0.08
N PHE A 119 1.52 1.88 1.06
CA PHE A 119 2.16 2.33 2.29
C PHE A 119 2.28 1.17 3.26
N ARG A 120 3.50 0.91 3.71
CA ARG A 120 3.76 -0.01 4.80
C ARG A 120 3.50 0.70 6.12
N THR A 121 3.00 -0.02 7.13
CA THR A 121 2.87 0.46 8.50
C THR A 121 3.22 -0.64 9.51
N PHE A 122 3.56 -0.24 10.74
CA PHE A 122 3.83 -1.16 11.83
C PHE A 122 2.53 -1.54 12.55
N PHE A 123 2.39 -2.85 12.78
CA PHE A 123 1.35 -3.45 13.60
C PHE A 123 2.00 -4.06 14.83
N ILE A 124 1.40 -3.80 15.99
CA ILE A 124 1.65 -4.51 17.23
C ILE A 124 0.76 -5.76 17.21
N VAL A 125 1.36 -6.93 17.41
CA VAL A 125 0.67 -8.16 17.77
C VAL A 125 0.85 -8.34 19.25
N ARG A 126 -0.26 -8.41 19.99
CA ARG A 126 -0.26 -8.56 21.44
C ARG A 126 -0.21 -10.03 21.83
N LYS A 127 0.05 -10.31 23.11
CA LYS A 127 0.09 -11.68 23.66
C LYS A 127 -1.25 -12.42 23.63
N ASP A 128 -2.35 -11.69 23.49
CA ASP A 128 -3.71 -12.23 23.32
C ASP A 128 -4.12 -12.35 21.84
N ASP A 129 -3.14 -12.30 20.92
CA ASP A 129 -3.31 -12.31 19.46
C ASP A 129 -4.09 -11.12 18.87
N SER A 130 -4.54 -10.17 19.70
CA SER A 130 -5.13 -8.93 19.19
C SER A 130 -4.07 -8.05 18.51
N THR A 131 -4.49 -7.22 17.56
CA THR A 131 -3.59 -6.34 16.81
C THR A 131 -3.97 -4.89 16.90
N ALA A 132 -2.97 -4.01 16.86
CA ALA A 132 -3.15 -2.56 16.73
C ALA A 132 -2.10 -1.99 15.79
N ASP A 133 -2.50 -1.16 14.83
CA ASP A 133 -1.60 -0.35 14.01
C ASP A 133 -1.29 0.98 14.69
N PHE A 134 -0.11 1.54 14.43
CA PHE A 134 0.21 2.89 14.89
C PHE A 134 1.00 3.64 13.82
N CYS A 135 0.78 4.96 13.72
CA CYS A 135 1.59 5.79 12.85
C CYS A 135 2.94 6.11 13.51
N PHE A 136 4.01 5.48 13.03
CA PHE A 136 5.36 5.74 13.56
C PHE A 136 5.78 7.19 13.35
N ARG A 137 5.30 7.85 12.28
CA ARG A 137 5.61 9.26 12.00
C ARG A 137 5.03 10.17 13.07
N THR A 138 3.78 9.94 13.47
CA THR A 138 3.17 10.64 14.61
C THR A 138 3.97 10.41 15.89
N CYS A 139 4.38 9.17 16.14
CA CYS A 139 5.21 8.85 17.32
C CYS A 139 6.54 9.60 17.30
N VAL A 140 7.24 9.60 16.15
CA VAL A 140 8.50 10.36 16.00
C VAL A 140 8.25 11.85 16.23
N ASN A 141 7.23 12.43 15.61
CA ASN A 141 6.90 13.85 15.76
C ASN A 141 6.60 14.26 17.22
N ASN A 142 5.95 13.38 17.98
CA ASN A 142 5.64 13.62 19.39
C ASN A 142 6.88 13.53 20.29
N ILE A 143 7.91 12.77 19.90
CA ILE A 143 9.16 12.62 20.66
C ILE A 143 10.19 13.69 20.26
N LEU A 144 10.40 13.85 18.96
CA LEU A 144 11.25 14.87 18.35
C LEU A 144 10.46 15.53 17.21
N PRO A 145 10.04 16.79 17.35
CA PRO A 145 9.26 17.48 16.34
C PRO A 145 9.88 17.35 14.95
N LEU A 146 9.08 16.86 14.00
CA LEU A 146 9.51 16.73 12.62
C LEU A 146 9.51 18.11 11.96
N PRO A 147 10.41 18.38 11.00
CA PRO A 147 10.26 19.56 10.14
C PRO A 147 8.95 19.45 9.36
N GLU A 148 8.34 20.58 8.98
CA GLU A 148 6.99 20.64 8.40
C GLU A 148 6.79 19.70 7.21
N ASN A 149 7.79 19.61 6.33
CA ASN A 149 7.78 18.71 5.17
C ASN A 149 7.75 17.20 5.55
N LEU A 150 7.96 16.87 6.82
CA LEU A 150 7.92 15.53 7.39
C LEU A 150 6.80 15.32 8.41
N LYS A 151 6.01 16.34 8.78
CA LYS A 151 4.86 16.17 9.70
C LYS A 151 3.70 15.50 8.96
N ASP A 152 2.92 14.68 9.66
CA ASP A 152 1.61 14.23 9.17
C ASP A 152 0.57 15.30 9.46
N GLN A 153 -0.02 15.89 8.43
CA GLN A 153 -1.12 16.85 8.55
C GLN A 153 -2.49 16.17 8.62
N GLY A 154 -2.64 15.10 9.41
CA GLY A 154 -3.93 14.46 9.73
C GLY A 154 -4.69 13.78 8.58
N GLY A 155 -4.21 13.88 7.35
CA GLY A 155 -4.62 13.07 6.20
C GLY A 155 -3.36 12.55 5.52
N GLY A 156 -3.35 11.27 5.14
CA GLY A 156 -2.17 10.65 4.53
C GLY A 156 -1.67 11.51 3.36
N VAL A 157 -0.46 12.06 3.49
CA VAL A 157 0.16 12.86 2.44
C VAL A 157 0.46 11.91 1.28
N VAL A 158 -0.10 12.22 0.12
CA VAL A 158 0.08 11.40 -1.09
C VAL A 158 1.56 11.39 -1.49
N ALA A 159 2.09 10.20 -1.80
CA ALA A 159 3.49 10.03 -2.19
C ALA A 159 3.84 10.90 -3.42
N LYS A 160 5.11 11.31 -3.53
CA LYS A 160 5.59 12.24 -4.58
C LYS A 160 5.23 11.82 -6.02
N HIS A 161 5.22 10.51 -6.32
CA HIS A 161 4.84 10.02 -7.64
C HIS A 161 3.34 10.24 -7.92
N ALA A 162 2.49 9.96 -6.94
CA ALA A 162 1.06 10.18 -7.04
C ALA A 162 0.72 11.68 -6.97
N HIS A 163 1.52 12.50 -6.28
CA HIS A 163 1.37 13.96 -6.32
C HIS A 163 1.48 14.51 -7.75
N LEU A 164 2.48 14.09 -8.54
CA LEU A 164 2.63 14.55 -9.92
C LEU A 164 1.47 14.12 -10.80
N MET A 165 1.00 12.88 -10.62
CA MET A 165 -0.15 12.35 -11.33
C MET A 165 -1.44 13.11 -10.99
N LEU A 166 -1.71 13.34 -9.71
CA LEU A 166 -2.89 14.07 -9.25
C LEU A 166 -2.85 15.55 -9.67
N LEU A 167 -1.67 16.17 -9.69
CA LEU A 167 -1.51 17.53 -10.19
C LEU A 167 -1.81 17.63 -11.69
N ASP A 168 -1.32 16.67 -12.48
CA ASP A 168 -1.60 16.62 -13.91
C ASP A 168 -3.07 16.32 -14.19
N LEU A 169 -3.68 15.42 -13.42
CA LEU A 169 -5.10 15.10 -13.47
C LEU A 169 -5.97 16.32 -13.11
N LEU A 170 -5.61 17.06 -12.07
CA LEU A 170 -6.30 18.28 -11.67
C LEU A 170 -6.22 19.34 -12.78
N LYS A 171 -5.02 19.62 -13.29
CA LYS A 171 -4.79 20.62 -14.35
C LYS A 171 -5.55 20.31 -15.64
N LYS A 172 -5.62 19.03 -16.03
CA LYS A 172 -6.23 18.61 -17.29
C LYS A 172 -7.72 18.31 -17.17
N GLY A 173 -8.18 17.89 -16.00
CA GLY A 173 -9.51 17.36 -15.80
C GLY A 173 -10.46 18.28 -15.05
N ASP A 174 -9.97 19.29 -14.33
CA ASP A 174 -10.83 20.30 -13.72
C ASP A 174 -10.83 21.58 -14.60
N PRO A 175 -12.00 21.99 -15.17
CA PRO A 175 -12.11 23.20 -15.98
C PRO A 175 -11.73 24.48 -15.23
N GLU A 176 -11.85 24.48 -13.89
CA GLU A 176 -11.48 25.60 -13.04
C GLU A 176 -10.11 25.38 -12.38
N SER A 177 -9.28 24.46 -12.88
CA SER A 177 -8.01 24.08 -12.24
C SER A 177 -7.08 25.26 -12.00
N GLU A 178 -6.96 26.22 -12.93
CA GLU A 178 -6.09 27.40 -12.74
C GLU A 178 -6.56 28.27 -11.57
N LYS A 179 -7.88 28.48 -11.47
CA LYS A 179 -8.52 29.22 -10.38
C LYS A 179 -8.40 28.49 -9.05
N LYS A 180 -8.61 27.16 -9.07
CA LYS A 180 -8.49 26.28 -7.90
C LYS A 180 -7.05 26.16 -7.43
N ILE A 181 -6.07 26.06 -8.31
CA ILE A 181 -4.66 25.98 -7.92
C ILE A 181 -4.18 27.32 -7.35
N GLY A 182 -4.61 28.43 -7.94
CA GLY A 182 -4.23 29.78 -7.52
C GLY A 182 -2.74 30.08 -7.76
N SER A 183 -2.32 31.29 -7.37
CA SER A 183 -0.94 31.77 -7.58
C SER A 183 0.09 31.09 -6.66
N SER A 184 -0.35 30.57 -5.51
CA SER A 184 0.49 29.86 -4.54
C SER A 184 0.83 28.43 -4.96
N GLY A 185 0.15 27.88 -5.97
CA GLY A 185 0.38 26.54 -6.49
C GLY A 185 -0.04 25.44 -5.52
N VAL A 186 0.04 24.18 -5.96
CA VAL A 186 -0.23 23.01 -5.11
C VAL A 186 1.05 22.58 -4.40
N GLU A 187 1.03 22.59 -3.07
CA GLU A 187 2.12 22.11 -2.22
C GLU A 187 2.02 20.60 -1.98
N SER A 188 0.82 20.10 -1.65
CA SER A 188 0.63 18.68 -1.34
C SER A 188 -0.79 18.20 -1.65
N PHE A 189 -0.96 16.88 -1.72
CA PHE A 189 -2.27 16.24 -1.74
C PHE A 189 -2.46 15.42 -0.48
N GLN A 190 -3.69 15.38 0.02
CA GLN A 190 -4.09 14.66 1.21
C GLN A 190 -5.39 13.90 0.96
N VAL A 191 -5.53 12.75 1.60
CA VAL A 191 -6.80 12.03 1.65
C VAL A 191 -7.42 12.32 3.01
N ARG A 192 -8.62 12.90 3.02
CA ARG A 192 -9.35 13.21 4.26
C ARG A 192 -10.77 12.69 4.20
N ILE A 193 -11.36 12.44 5.36
CA ILE A 193 -12.79 12.16 5.48
C ILE A 193 -13.55 13.44 5.10
N HIS A 194 -14.53 13.31 4.21
CA HIS A 194 -15.32 14.44 3.76
C HIS A 194 -16.23 14.93 4.91
N PRO A 195 -16.19 16.22 5.28
CA PRO A 195 -16.85 16.71 6.49
C PRO A 195 -18.38 16.62 6.47
N ALA A 196 -18.98 16.48 5.28
CA ALA A 196 -20.43 16.41 5.10
C ALA A 196 -21.02 14.98 5.08
N TYR A 197 -20.20 13.92 5.15
CA TYR A 197 -20.68 12.54 5.07
C TYR A 197 -20.20 11.70 6.25
N ASP A 198 -21.00 10.70 6.63
CA ASP A 198 -20.63 9.75 7.69
C ASP A 198 -19.29 9.07 7.38
N SER A 199 -18.58 8.73 8.46
CA SER A 199 -17.12 8.63 8.68
C SER A 199 -16.22 7.89 7.68
N ASP A 200 -16.74 7.33 6.60
CA ASP A 200 -16.00 6.46 5.68
C ASP A 200 -15.79 7.05 4.27
N LEU A 201 -16.50 8.13 3.91
CA LEU A 201 -16.28 8.77 2.61
C LEU A 201 -15.01 9.62 2.64
N ARG A 202 -14.02 9.24 1.83
CA ARG A 202 -12.74 9.95 1.72
C ARG A 202 -12.64 10.70 0.39
N SER A 203 -12.22 11.95 0.46
CA SER A 203 -11.97 12.80 -0.70
C SER A 203 -10.49 13.19 -0.79
N PHE A 204 -10.03 13.43 -2.01
CA PHE A 204 -8.73 14.05 -2.23
C PHE A 204 -8.84 15.55 -2.02
N TYR A 205 -7.95 16.07 -1.20
CA TYR A 205 -7.73 17.49 -0.99
C TYR A 205 -6.35 17.85 -1.53
N PHE A 206 -6.23 19.03 -2.13
CA PHE A 206 -4.92 19.62 -2.36
C PHE A 206 -4.74 20.81 -1.42
N VAL A 207 -3.52 20.96 -0.91
CA VAL A 207 -3.10 22.06 -0.05
C VAL A 207 -2.23 22.98 -0.89
N ARG A 208 -2.54 24.27 -0.87
CA ARG A 208 -1.78 25.30 -1.57
C ARG A 208 -0.58 25.77 -0.76
N GLY A 209 0.37 26.46 -1.40
CA GLY A 209 1.54 27.02 -0.71
C GLY A 209 1.23 28.08 0.36
N ASP A 210 0.00 28.62 0.39
CA ASP A 210 -0.49 29.51 1.46
C ASP A 210 -1.18 28.78 2.62
N GLY A 211 -1.22 27.44 2.57
CA GLY A 211 -1.86 26.59 3.57
C GLY A 211 -3.37 26.43 3.42
N SER A 212 -4.00 27.13 2.48
CA SER A 212 -5.41 26.88 2.14
C SER A 212 -5.58 25.51 1.47
N MET A 213 -6.78 24.95 1.57
CA MET A 213 -7.09 23.62 1.07
C MET A 213 -8.38 23.62 0.26
N GLU A 214 -8.47 22.72 -0.71
CA GLU A 214 -9.70 22.49 -1.48
C GLU A 214 -9.79 21.03 -1.89
N ASP A 215 -11.00 20.50 -1.99
CA ASP A 215 -11.24 19.15 -2.48
C ASP A 215 -11.30 19.12 -4.00
N PHE A 216 -11.01 17.95 -4.57
CA PHE A 216 -11.32 17.70 -5.97
C PHE A 216 -11.75 16.25 -6.19
N CYS A 217 -12.65 16.07 -7.16
CA CYS A 217 -13.15 14.77 -7.54
C CYS A 217 -12.33 14.23 -8.71
N PHE A 218 -11.40 13.32 -8.42
CA PHE A 218 -10.56 12.71 -9.46
C PHE A 218 -11.40 12.02 -10.55
N ILE A 219 -12.60 11.51 -10.21
CA ILE A 219 -13.51 10.84 -11.16
C ILE A 219 -14.04 11.86 -12.17
N LYS A 220 -14.45 13.05 -11.72
CA LYS A 220 -14.84 14.15 -12.62
C LYS A 220 -13.67 14.56 -13.51
N CYS A 221 -12.46 14.63 -12.96
CA CYS A 221 -11.27 14.93 -13.75
C CYS A 221 -10.97 13.87 -14.81
N VAL A 222 -11.08 12.58 -14.46
CA VAL A 222 -10.91 11.49 -15.43
C VAL A 222 -12.00 11.53 -16.49
N ASP A 223 -13.26 11.74 -16.11
CA ASP A 223 -14.40 11.83 -17.05
C ASP A 223 -14.24 12.97 -18.06
N HIS A 224 -13.70 14.10 -17.60
CA HIS A 224 -13.43 15.24 -18.49
C HIS A 224 -12.35 14.90 -19.53
N ILE A 225 -11.26 14.23 -19.14
CA ILE A 225 -10.15 13.90 -20.04
C ILE A 225 -10.50 12.70 -20.92
N PHE A 226 -11.16 11.71 -20.33
CA PHE A 226 -11.55 10.43 -20.91
C PHE A 226 -13.00 10.15 -20.54
N PRO A 227 -13.97 10.54 -21.39
CA PRO A 227 -15.39 10.35 -21.14
C PRO A 227 -15.69 8.93 -20.66
N LEU A 228 -16.09 8.83 -19.40
CA LEU A 228 -16.45 7.59 -18.76
C LEU A 228 -17.84 7.19 -19.25
N THR A 229 -18.07 5.89 -19.38
CA THR A 229 -19.41 5.38 -19.71
C THR A 229 -20.39 5.74 -18.61
N GLU A 230 -21.67 5.94 -18.92
CA GLU A 230 -22.73 6.19 -17.93
C GLU A 230 -22.75 5.13 -16.81
N LYS A 231 -22.53 3.86 -17.19
CA LYS A 231 -22.37 2.74 -16.25
C LYS A 231 -21.24 2.94 -15.21
N PHE A 232 -20.18 3.66 -15.54
CA PHE A 232 -19.08 3.95 -14.62
C PHE A 232 -19.42 5.15 -13.72
N LYS A 233 -20.11 6.17 -14.28
CA LYS A 233 -20.60 7.32 -13.51
C LYS A 233 -21.60 6.90 -12.44
N GLU A 234 -22.52 6.00 -12.78
CA GLU A 234 -23.49 5.37 -11.86
C GLU A 234 -22.83 4.52 -10.76
N GLN A 235 -21.60 4.03 -10.96
CA GLN A 235 -20.87 3.25 -9.95
C GLN A 235 -20.05 4.13 -9.00
N CYS A 236 -19.84 5.39 -9.37
CA CYS A 236 -19.02 6.35 -8.63
C CYS A 236 -19.87 7.25 -7.71
N VAL A 237 -21.04 6.76 -7.26
CA VAL A 237 -21.95 7.46 -6.33
C VAL A 237 -21.32 7.49 -4.92
N GLY A 238 -20.27 8.30 -4.81
CA GLY A 238 -19.91 9.04 -3.62
C GLY A 238 -20.32 10.50 -3.88
N PRO A 239 -20.90 11.18 -2.90
CA PRO A 239 -21.63 12.42 -3.12
C PRO A 239 -20.69 13.60 -3.40
N CYS A 240 -20.33 13.74 -4.68
CA CYS A 240 -19.82 14.96 -5.28
C CYS A 240 -20.99 15.71 -5.92
N SER A 241 -21.87 16.28 -5.09
CA SER A 241 -22.98 17.18 -5.44
C SER A 241 -23.35 17.28 -6.94
N CYS A 242 -24.19 16.37 -7.40
CA CYS A 242 -25.17 16.63 -8.46
C CYS A 242 -26.33 15.64 -8.25
N HIS A 243 -27.54 16.19 -8.21
CA HIS A 243 -28.82 15.53 -7.95
C HIS A 243 -29.04 14.26 -8.79
N HIS A 244 -29.41 13.14 -8.17
CA HIS A 244 -30.78 12.65 -8.02
C HIS A 244 -30.76 11.34 -7.23
N GLU A 245 -31.73 11.18 -6.33
CA GLU A 245 -32.11 9.91 -5.71
C GLU A 245 -32.47 8.89 -6.78
N GLU A 246 -32.10 7.63 -6.57
CA GLU A 246 -33.05 6.50 -6.57
C GLU A 246 -32.36 5.25 -6.01
N ASP A 247 -32.92 4.75 -4.92
CA ASP A 247 -32.56 3.47 -4.31
C ASP A 247 -32.93 2.32 -5.25
N GLY A 248 -31.99 1.89 -6.08
CA GLY A 248 -32.13 0.67 -6.86
C GLY A 248 -32.16 -0.58 -5.96
N GLU A 249 -33.35 -1.17 -5.80
CA GLU A 249 -33.53 -2.54 -5.31
C GLU A 249 -32.91 -3.52 -6.31
N GLY A 250 -31.75 -4.11 -5.99
CA GLY A 250 -31.13 -5.12 -6.89
C GLY A 250 -29.72 -5.61 -6.59
N GLY A 251 -29.02 -5.09 -5.58
CA GLY A 251 -27.64 -5.47 -5.27
C GLY A 251 -27.46 -6.76 -4.45
N VAL A 252 -26.30 -7.39 -4.59
CA VAL A 252 -25.89 -8.55 -3.76
C VAL A 252 -25.07 -8.08 -2.57
N THR A 253 -25.51 -8.44 -1.37
CA THR A 253 -24.79 -8.14 -0.13
C THR A 253 -23.97 -9.34 0.34
N LEU A 254 -22.66 -9.18 0.51
CA LEU A 254 -21.72 -10.18 1.05
C LEU A 254 -21.06 -9.63 2.32
N GLY A 255 -21.46 -10.15 3.48
CA GLY A 255 -21.10 -9.53 4.75
C GLY A 255 -21.69 -8.12 4.84
N TRP A 256 -20.85 -7.10 4.97
CA TRP A 256 -21.23 -5.68 4.98
C TRP A 256 -21.02 -4.97 3.64
N LEU A 257 -20.50 -5.65 2.62
CA LEU A 257 -20.31 -5.05 1.30
C LEU A 257 -21.54 -5.29 0.43
N LYS A 258 -22.06 -4.22 -0.18
CA LYS A 258 -23.16 -4.27 -1.17
C LYS A 258 -22.58 -4.06 -2.56
N PHE A 259 -22.82 -5.01 -3.45
CA PHE A 259 -22.37 -4.98 -4.85
C PHE A 259 -23.56 -4.78 -5.76
N GLN A 260 -23.47 -3.81 -6.68
CA GLN A 260 -24.55 -3.52 -7.63
C GLN A 260 -24.40 -4.30 -8.95
N SER A 261 -23.27 -4.96 -9.17
CA SER A 261 -23.04 -5.76 -10.38
C SER A 261 -22.01 -6.87 -10.19
N SER A 262 -22.10 -7.88 -11.05
CA SER A 262 -21.10 -8.96 -11.14
C SER A 262 -19.70 -8.45 -11.48
N THR A 263 -19.58 -7.35 -12.23
CA THR A 263 -18.29 -6.70 -12.54
C THR A 263 -17.65 -6.08 -11.31
N GLN A 264 -18.42 -5.46 -10.41
CA GLN A 264 -17.88 -4.94 -9.14
C GLN A 264 -17.37 -6.09 -8.25
N MET A 265 -18.14 -7.16 -8.13
CA MET A 265 -17.72 -8.36 -7.40
C MET A 265 -16.43 -8.92 -8.02
N PHE A 266 -16.38 -9.08 -9.34
CA PHE A 266 -15.22 -9.65 -10.02
C PHE A 266 -13.95 -8.83 -9.79
N SER A 267 -14.04 -7.50 -9.88
CA SER A 267 -12.92 -6.61 -9.58
C SER A 267 -12.46 -6.72 -8.13
N TYR A 268 -13.39 -6.75 -7.16
CA TYR A 268 -13.06 -6.89 -5.74
C TYR A 268 -12.30 -8.20 -5.45
N PHE A 269 -12.83 -9.35 -5.88
CA PHE A 269 -12.19 -10.65 -5.65
C PHE A 269 -10.92 -10.84 -6.49
N GLY A 270 -10.84 -10.20 -7.66
CA GLY A 270 -9.62 -10.13 -8.48
C GLY A 270 -8.51 -9.33 -7.81
N SER A 271 -8.85 -8.20 -7.19
CA SER A 271 -7.93 -7.42 -6.36
C SER A 271 -7.49 -8.21 -5.13
N LEU A 272 -8.40 -8.89 -4.44
CA LEU A 272 -8.06 -9.70 -3.28
C LEU A 272 -7.01 -10.79 -3.61
N ASN A 273 -7.10 -11.38 -4.80
CA ASN A 273 -6.10 -12.32 -5.33
C ASN A 273 -4.70 -11.71 -5.53
N GLN A 274 -4.63 -10.41 -5.85
CA GLN A 274 -3.34 -9.72 -6.02
C GLN A 274 -2.71 -9.33 -4.67
N PHE A 275 -3.53 -9.09 -3.65
CA PHE A 275 -3.07 -8.54 -2.37
C PHE A 275 -2.81 -9.60 -1.29
N CYS A 276 -3.36 -10.80 -1.42
CA CYS A 276 -3.08 -11.90 -0.50
C CYS A 276 -1.80 -12.65 -0.94
N PRO A 277 -0.77 -12.75 -0.10
CA PRO A 277 0.42 -13.52 -0.43
C PRO A 277 0.03 -14.97 -0.71
N TYR A 278 0.49 -15.50 -1.85
CA TYR A 278 0.21 -16.86 -2.28
C TYR A 278 0.53 -17.87 -1.17
N GLU A 279 -0.32 -18.89 -1.01
CA GLU A 279 -0.20 -19.97 -0.02
C GLU A 279 -0.46 -19.56 1.45
N SER A 280 -0.69 -18.27 1.71
CA SER A 280 -1.06 -17.79 3.05
C SER A 280 -2.58 -17.81 3.26
N PRO A 281 -3.07 -18.07 4.49
CA PRO A 281 -4.46 -17.80 4.83
C PRO A 281 -4.78 -16.32 4.64
N ILE A 282 -5.99 -16.04 4.18
CA ILE A 282 -6.55 -14.68 4.23
C ILE A 282 -6.66 -14.36 5.72
N THR A 283 -5.74 -13.59 6.30
CA THR A 283 -5.73 -13.32 7.75
C THR A 283 -6.65 -12.17 8.16
N ASP A 284 -7.08 -11.37 7.19
CA ASP A 284 -7.99 -10.26 7.39
C ASP A 284 -9.42 -10.76 7.64
N PRO A 285 -10.01 -10.56 8.84
CA PRO A 285 -11.35 -11.07 9.18
C PRO A 285 -12.45 -10.53 8.26
N VAL A 286 -12.24 -9.33 7.72
CA VAL A 286 -13.12 -8.68 6.76
C VAL A 286 -13.20 -9.48 5.46
N SER A 287 -12.04 -9.67 4.83
CA SER A 287 -11.92 -10.42 3.60
C SER A 287 -12.38 -11.87 3.78
N GLN A 288 -12.06 -12.52 4.92
CA GLN A 288 -12.59 -13.85 5.22
C GLN A 288 -14.12 -13.87 5.22
N THR A 289 -14.76 -12.93 5.92
CA THR A 289 -16.23 -12.88 6.04
C THR A 289 -16.88 -12.70 4.67
N VAL A 290 -16.33 -11.81 3.84
CA VAL A 290 -16.85 -11.53 2.49
C VAL A 290 -16.68 -12.73 1.57
N VAL A 291 -15.52 -13.39 1.60
CA VAL A 291 -15.24 -14.57 0.77
C VAL A 291 -16.11 -15.76 1.17
N LEU A 292 -16.35 -15.95 2.48
CA LEU A 292 -17.27 -16.98 2.97
C LEU A 292 -18.72 -16.68 2.61
N ALA A 293 -19.13 -15.42 2.67
CA ALA A 293 -20.46 -15.01 2.22
C ALA A 293 -20.63 -15.27 0.71
N LEU A 294 -19.58 -15.01 -0.10
CA LEU A 294 -19.60 -15.34 -1.53
C LEU A 294 -19.80 -16.84 -1.73
N LEU A 295 -19.01 -17.67 -1.05
CA LEU A 295 -19.12 -19.13 -1.15
C LEU A 295 -20.52 -19.62 -0.76
N LYS A 296 -21.02 -19.19 0.41
CA LYS A 296 -22.33 -19.61 0.93
C LYS A 296 -23.49 -19.27 -0.01
N LYS A 297 -23.45 -18.10 -0.64
CA LYS A 297 -24.55 -17.65 -1.51
C LYS A 297 -24.37 -18.13 -2.95
N GLY A 298 -23.14 -18.19 -3.45
CA GLY A 298 -22.84 -18.42 -4.85
C GLY A 298 -22.49 -19.86 -5.21
N ASP A 299 -22.22 -20.74 -4.24
CA ASP A 299 -21.89 -22.14 -4.50
C ASP A 299 -23.00 -23.07 -3.99
N PRO A 300 -23.75 -23.76 -4.87
CA PRO A 300 -24.82 -24.68 -4.47
C PRO A 300 -24.33 -25.84 -3.61
N GLU A 301 -23.03 -26.16 -3.63
CA GLU A 301 -22.42 -27.23 -2.85
C GLU A 301 -21.61 -26.71 -1.65
N TRP A 302 -21.80 -25.45 -1.24
CA TRP A 302 -20.99 -24.83 -0.19
C TRP A 302 -20.99 -25.64 1.12
N GLU A 303 -22.11 -26.26 1.50
CA GLU A 303 -22.22 -27.09 2.70
C GLU A 303 -21.30 -28.31 2.62
N LYS A 304 -21.22 -28.95 1.45
CA LYS A 304 -20.28 -30.05 1.21
C LYS A 304 -18.84 -29.55 1.29
N LYS A 305 -18.56 -28.35 0.77
CA LYS A 305 -17.20 -27.77 0.78
C LYS A 305 -16.73 -27.40 2.18
N VAL A 306 -17.63 -26.88 3.03
CA VAL A 306 -17.33 -26.53 4.42
C VAL A 306 -17.36 -27.75 5.36
N GLY A 307 -18.14 -28.78 5.02
CA GLY A 307 -18.32 -29.98 5.85
C GLY A 307 -19.41 -29.79 6.91
N SER A 308 -20.04 -30.90 7.33
CA SER A 308 -21.08 -30.90 8.37
C SER A 308 -20.49 -30.53 9.74
N GLY A 309 -21.00 -29.47 10.38
CA GLY A 309 -20.71 -29.14 11.78
C GLY A 309 -19.73 -28.00 12.05
N GLY A 310 -19.71 -26.95 11.21
CA GLY A 310 -18.90 -25.75 11.49
C GLY A 310 -17.40 -25.94 11.32
N GLY A 311 -17.02 -26.92 10.50
CA GLY A 311 -15.65 -27.37 10.24
C GLY A 311 -14.79 -26.40 9.44
N LEU A 312 -14.94 -25.09 9.57
CA LEU A 312 -14.18 -24.10 8.81
C LEU A 312 -13.08 -23.47 9.66
N GLN A 313 -11.82 -23.68 9.26
CA GLN A 313 -10.67 -23.08 9.94
C GLN A 313 -10.27 -21.74 9.32
N SER A 314 -10.22 -21.66 7.98
CA SER A 314 -9.84 -20.42 7.28
C SER A 314 -10.16 -20.50 5.78
N VAL A 315 -9.97 -19.39 5.06
CA VAL A 315 -9.93 -19.38 3.59
C VAL A 315 -8.52 -19.01 3.12
N ARG A 316 -8.04 -19.68 2.08
CA ARG A 316 -6.73 -19.47 1.45
C ARG A 316 -6.88 -19.14 -0.02
N ILE A 317 -5.88 -18.45 -0.57
CA ILE A 317 -5.72 -18.24 -2.01
C ILE A 317 -4.42 -18.95 -2.42
N GLN A 318 -4.52 -19.88 -3.35
CA GLN A 318 -3.38 -20.68 -3.81
C GLN A 318 -3.46 -20.90 -5.32
N MET A 319 -2.29 -21.00 -5.96
CA MET A 319 -2.19 -21.36 -7.36
C MET A 319 -2.28 -22.90 -7.46
N PRO A 320 -3.30 -23.46 -8.11
CA PRO A 320 -3.42 -24.93 -8.22
C PRO A 320 -2.26 -25.53 -9.05
N THR A 321 -1.76 -24.80 -10.05
CA THR A 321 -0.56 -25.17 -10.83
C THR A 321 0.22 -23.92 -11.29
N VAL A 322 1.51 -24.09 -11.61
CA VAL A 322 2.34 -23.02 -12.19
C VAL A 322 1.71 -22.56 -13.50
N GLY A 323 1.37 -21.26 -13.59
CA GLY A 323 0.72 -20.65 -14.76
C GLY A 323 -0.81 -20.71 -14.76
N SER A 324 -1.45 -21.24 -13.72
CA SER A 324 -2.91 -21.19 -13.55
C SER A 324 -3.37 -19.90 -12.86
N TYR A 325 -4.69 -19.64 -12.86
CA TYR A 325 -5.26 -18.54 -12.09
C TYR A 325 -5.35 -18.90 -10.60
N PRO A 326 -5.17 -17.93 -9.69
CA PRO A 326 -5.32 -18.15 -8.26
C PRO A 326 -6.73 -18.66 -7.94
N ALA A 327 -6.78 -19.73 -7.17
CA ALA A 327 -8.01 -20.38 -6.71
C ALA A 327 -8.20 -20.14 -5.21
N TYR A 328 -9.45 -20.07 -4.80
CA TYR A 328 -9.81 -19.97 -3.39
C TYR A 328 -9.99 -21.37 -2.82
N PHE A 329 -9.51 -21.59 -1.60
CA PHE A 329 -9.60 -22.85 -0.89
C PHE A 329 -10.25 -22.63 0.47
N VAL A 330 -11.25 -23.44 0.76
CA VAL A 330 -11.77 -23.62 2.11
C VAL A 330 -10.82 -24.56 2.85
N VAL A 331 -10.27 -24.13 3.96
CA VAL A 331 -9.50 -24.99 4.86
C VAL A 331 -10.43 -25.48 5.95
N ARG A 332 -10.66 -26.79 6.00
CA ARG A 332 -11.52 -27.41 7.00
C ARG A 332 -10.76 -27.66 8.32
N ASN A 333 -11.49 -27.94 9.39
CA ASN A 333 -10.91 -28.22 10.72
C ASN A 333 -10.07 -29.51 10.74
N ASP A 334 -10.32 -30.46 9.85
CA ASP A 334 -9.49 -31.66 9.65
C ASP A 334 -8.21 -31.38 8.84
N GLY A 335 -7.97 -30.12 8.47
CA GLY A 335 -6.84 -29.68 7.65
C GLY A 335 -7.03 -29.89 6.15
N SER A 336 -8.14 -30.51 5.72
CA SER A 336 -8.42 -30.70 4.29
C SER A 336 -8.69 -29.38 3.59
N MET A 337 -8.22 -29.26 2.34
CA MET A 337 -8.38 -28.06 1.52
C MET A 337 -9.32 -28.35 0.35
N VAL A 338 -10.41 -27.59 0.26
CA VAL A 338 -11.41 -27.76 -0.80
C VAL A 338 -11.43 -26.52 -1.69
N PRO A 339 -11.09 -26.65 -2.99
CA PRO A 339 -11.13 -25.52 -3.90
C PRO A 339 -12.57 -25.07 -4.18
N PHE A 340 -12.74 -23.78 -4.38
CA PHE A 340 -13.93 -23.23 -5.02
C PHE A 340 -13.57 -22.09 -5.97
N CYS A 341 -14.48 -21.86 -6.88
CA CYS A 341 -14.30 -20.96 -8.00
C CYS A 341 -15.07 -19.67 -7.75
N PHE A 342 -14.38 -18.59 -7.38
CA PHE A 342 -15.05 -17.35 -7.00
C PHE A 342 -15.86 -16.74 -8.15
N TRP A 343 -15.39 -16.82 -9.41
CA TRP A 343 -16.12 -16.26 -10.54
C TRP A 343 -17.37 -17.07 -10.88
N THR A 344 -17.38 -18.39 -10.66
CA THR A 344 -18.60 -19.21 -10.76
C THR A 344 -19.59 -18.80 -9.67
N CYS A 345 -19.10 -18.56 -8.45
CA CYS A 345 -19.95 -18.06 -7.37
C CYS A 345 -20.58 -16.70 -7.73
N ILE A 346 -19.81 -15.80 -8.35
CA ILE A 346 -20.32 -14.51 -8.83
C ILE A 346 -21.37 -14.73 -9.93
N ASP A 347 -21.09 -15.56 -10.94
CA ASP A 347 -22.01 -15.80 -12.07
C ASP A 347 -23.36 -16.39 -11.61
N ASN A 348 -23.34 -17.20 -10.56
CA ASN A 348 -24.55 -17.76 -9.94
C ASN A 348 -25.38 -16.72 -9.17
N LEU A 349 -24.75 -15.64 -8.69
CA LEU A 349 -25.42 -14.57 -7.95
C LEU A 349 -25.93 -13.47 -8.88
N ILE A 350 -25.06 -12.99 -9.76
CA ILE A 350 -25.36 -12.02 -10.80
C ILE A 350 -24.61 -12.49 -12.05
N PRO A 351 -25.30 -12.77 -13.17
CA PRO A 351 -24.65 -13.25 -14.38
C PRO A 351 -23.48 -12.35 -14.81
N LEU A 352 -22.34 -12.96 -15.10
CA LEU A 352 -21.16 -12.30 -15.63
C LEU A 352 -21.36 -11.93 -17.11
N PRO A 353 -20.84 -10.78 -17.55
CA PRO A 353 -20.78 -10.44 -18.97
C PRO A 353 -20.02 -11.51 -19.79
N LYS A 354 -20.39 -11.67 -21.08
CA LYS A 354 -19.82 -12.71 -21.96
C LYS A 354 -18.30 -12.64 -22.07
N ASP A 355 -17.73 -11.44 -22.11
CA ASP A 355 -16.28 -11.20 -22.17
C ASP A 355 -15.57 -11.70 -20.90
N TYR A 356 -16.19 -11.55 -19.72
CA TYR A 356 -15.67 -12.12 -18.47
C TYR A 356 -15.76 -13.64 -18.46
N LYS A 357 -16.88 -14.22 -18.94
CA LYS A 357 -17.03 -15.68 -19.06
C LYS A 357 -15.95 -16.28 -19.97
N ASN A 358 -15.64 -15.62 -21.09
CA ASN A 358 -14.59 -16.06 -22.01
C ASN A 358 -13.20 -16.03 -21.37
N ARG A 359 -12.87 -15.01 -20.57
CA ARG A 359 -11.61 -14.94 -19.81
C ARG A 359 -11.51 -16.05 -18.76
N CYS A 360 -12.64 -16.41 -18.14
CA CYS A 360 -12.70 -17.41 -17.09
C CYS A 360 -12.77 -18.86 -17.60
N ALA A 361 -13.22 -19.07 -18.84
CA ALA A 361 -13.37 -20.41 -19.43
C ALA A 361 -12.04 -21.18 -19.49
N GLY A 362 -10.92 -20.49 -19.73
CA GLY A 362 -9.58 -21.09 -19.69
C GLY A 362 -9.13 -21.48 -18.27
N ALA A 363 -9.58 -20.75 -17.25
CA ALA A 363 -9.23 -20.98 -15.85
C ALA A 363 -9.98 -22.16 -15.22
N GLY A 364 -11.25 -22.36 -15.60
CA GLY A 364 -12.10 -23.43 -15.06
C GLY A 364 -11.66 -24.85 -15.43
N ALA A 365 -10.96 -25.03 -16.55
CA ALA A 365 -10.43 -26.33 -16.97
C ALA A 365 -9.33 -26.84 -16.01
N GLY A 366 -8.50 -25.94 -15.47
CA GLY A 366 -7.43 -26.28 -14.52
C GLY A 366 -7.92 -26.64 -13.12
N LEU A 367 -9.07 -26.13 -12.70
CA LEU A 367 -9.65 -26.48 -11.39
C LEU A 367 -10.21 -27.91 -11.39
N LYS A 368 -10.87 -28.32 -12.49
CA LYS A 368 -11.43 -29.67 -12.64
C LYS A 368 -10.32 -30.73 -12.67
N SER A 369 -9.19 -30.47 -13.33
CA SER A 369 -8.05 -31.38 -13.32
C SER A 369 -7.39 -31.49 -11.94
N PHE A 370 -7.29 -30.38 -11.20
CA PHE A 370 -6.77 -30.37 -9.83
C PHE A 370 -7.67 -31.15 -8.84
N GLN A 371 -9.00 -31.01 -8.97
CA GLN A 371 -9.95 -31.71 -8.11
C GLN A 371 -9.87 -33.24 -8.29
N MET A 372 -9.55 -33.72 -9.50
CA MET A 372 -9.36 -35.16 -9.78
C MET A 372 -8.08 -35.72 -9.16
N SER A 373 -6.99 -34.95 -9.08
CA SER A 373 -5.72 -35.40 -8.51
C SER A 373 -5.73 -35.53 -6.98
N TYR A 374 -6.63 -34.84 -6.27
CA TYR A 374 -6.79 -34.96 -4.81
C TYR A 374 -7.79 -36.04 -4.38
N THR A 375 -8.61 -36.57 -5.30
CA THR A 375 -9.54 -37.68 -5.02
C THR A 375 -8.91 -39.08 -5.19
N TRP A 376 -7.60 -39.16 -5.50
CA TRP A 376 -6.83 -40.40 -5.70
C TRP A 376 -5.59 -40.48 -4.77
N GLY A 377 -5.67 -39.90 -3.57
CA GLY A 377 -4.62 -39.94 -2.54
C GLY A 377 -5.14 -40.51 -1.24
#